data_AF-A0A1X0D0H2-F1
#
_entry.id   AF-A0A1X0D0H2-F1
#
_cell.length_a   1.000
_cell.length_b   1.000
_cell.length_c   1.000
_cell.angle_alpha   90.00
_cell.angle_beta   90.00
_cell.angle_gamma   90.00
#
_symmetry.space_group_name_H-M   'P 1'
#
loop_
_entity.id
_entity.type
_entity.pdbx_description
1 polymer ?
#
loop_
_entity_poly.entity_id
_entity_poly.type
_entity_poly.pdbx_seq_one_letter_code
_entity_poly.pdbx_strand_id
1 'polypeptide(L)'
;MNPTAPLHDSLVSALARARIPAENHQFIARMAMAVGIAEYRAVERPEKPYVVGKRREHGPDLYIYYGSTDGFRSEDEIVRLLGDSVERGPSSRTGTWYVAHPLNKIRAPSQRRSDKTRTATFCGCGMELSLTGFCASCD
;
A
#
# COMPACT_ATOMS: atom_id res chain seq x y z
N MET A 1 8.43 -8.16 -37.51
CA MET A 1 7.46 -8.05 -36.39
C MET A 1 7.98 -6.96 -35.47
N ASN A 2 7.33 -5.81 -35.42
CA ASN A 2 7.69 -4.73 -34.49
C ASN A 2 7.44 -5.20 -33.05
N PRO A 3 8.37 -4.99 -32.10
CA PRO A 3 8.03 -5.13 -30.70
C PRO A 3 7.09 -3.97 -30.37
N THR A 4 5.80 -4.25 -30.20
CA THR A 4 4.86 -3.28 -29.63
C THR A 4 5.42 -2.89 -28.28
N ALA A 5 5.98 -1.69 -28.17
CA ALA A 5 6.28 -1.10 -26.87
C ALA A 5 5.01 -1.26 -26.01
N PRO A 6 5.12 -1.69 -24.74
CA PRO A 6 3.95 -1.85 -23.91
C PRO A 6 3.22 -0.51 -23.88
N LEU A 7 2.00 -0.47 -24.44
CA LEU A 7 1.16 0.72 -24.41
C LEU A 7 0.97 1.10 -22.94
N HIS A 8 1.51 2.26 -22.54
CA HIS A 8 1.24 2.82 -21.23
C HIS A 8 -0.24 3.18 -21.20
N ASP A 9 -0.98 2.53 -20.31
CA ASP A 9 -2.39 2.84 -20.12
C ASP A 9 -2.51 4.14 -19.32
N SER A 10 -3.56 4.92 -19.55
CA SER A 10 -3.99 5.89 -18.54
C SER A 10 -4.37 5.14 -17.27
N LEU A 11 -4.22 5.74 -16.09
CA LEU A 11 -4.56 5.09 -14.82
C LEU A 11 -5.98 4.49 -14.87
N VAL A 12 -6.97 5.27 -15.31
CA VAL A 12 -8.37 4.82 -15.39
C VAL A 12 -8.54 3.63 -16.33
N SER A 13 -7.90 3.65 -17.50
CA SER A 13 -7.91 2.52 -18.44
C SER A 13 -7.31 1.26 -17.79
N ALA A 14 -6.17 1.41 -17.12
CA ALA A 14 -5.49 0.31 -16.47
C ALA A 14 -6.34 -0.30 -15.35
N LEU A 15 -6.96 0.53 -14.51
CA LEU A 15 -7.84 0.10 -13.43
C LEU A 15 -9.08 -0.62 -13.96
N ALA A 16 -9.70 -0.11 -15.03
CA ALA A 16 -10.86 -0.73 -15.65
C ALA A 16 -10.52 -2.11 -16.23
N ARG A 17 -9.41 -2.22 -16.97
CA ARG A 17 -8.91 -3.50 -17.51
C ARG A 17 -8.57 -4.49 -16.40
N ALA A 18 -8.03 -4.00 -15.29
CA ALA A 18 -7.76 -4.80 -14.10
C ALA A 18 -9.01 -5.12 -13.26
N ARG A 19 -10.21 -4.70 -13.69
CA ARG A 19 -11.49 -4.91 -12.99
C ARG A 19 -11.48 -4.36 -11.56
N ILE A 20 -10.78 -3.25 -11.35
CA ILE A 20 -10.74 -2.55 -10.07
C ILE A 20 -12.03 -1.71 -9.94
N PRO A 21 -12.73 -1.77 -8.79
CA PRO A 21 -13.97 -1.02 -8.55
C PRO A 21 -13.78 0.48 -8.70
N ALA A 22 -14.76 1.16 -9.29
CA ALA A 22 -14.72 2.61 -9.48
C ALA A 22 -14.59 3.38 -8.16
N GLU A 23 -15.16 2.85 -7.08
CA GLU A 23 -15.06 3.36 -5.71
C GLU A 23 -13.61 3.43 -5.22
N ASN A 24 -12.74 2.55 -5.71
CA ASN A 24 -11.32 2.55 -5.38
C ASN A 24 -10.52 3.52 -6.27
N HIS A 25 -11.04 3.97 -7.42
CA HIS A 25 -10.26 4.73 -8.41
C HIS A 25 -9.76 6.06 -7.84
N GLN A 26 -10.59 6.81 -7.13
CA GLN A 26 -10.19 8.10 -6.56
C GLN A 26 -9.11 7.94 -5.48
N PHE A 27 -9.22 6.89 -4.66
CA PHE A 27 -8.20 6.57 -3.66
C PHE A 27 -6.87 6.19 -4.33
N ILE A 28 -6.91 5.29 -5.31
CA ILE A 28 -5.73 4.85 -6.05
C ILE A 28 -5.11 6.00 -6.83
N ALA A 29 -5.90 6.91 -7.41
CA ALA A 29 -5.39 8.10 -8.10
C ALA A 29 -4.61 9.02 -7.16
N ARG A 30 -5.16 9.32 -5.96
CA ARG A 30 -4.44 10.11 -4.96
C ARG A 30 -3.15 9.43 -4.52
N MET A 31 -3.19 8.13 -4.30
CA MET A 31 -2.01 7.35 -3.94
C MET A 31 -0.95 7.37 -5.04
N ALA A 32 -1.34 7.12 -6.29
CA ALA A 32 -0.41 7.08 -7.40
C ALA A 32 0.22 8.45 -7.69
N MET A 33 -0.52 9.54 -7.49
CA MET A 33 0.02 10.89 -7.52
C MET A 33 1.02 11.14 -6.38
N ALA A 34 0.69 10.76 -5.14
CA ALA A 34 1.59 10.93 -3.99
C ALA A 34 2.89 10.14 -4.15
N VAL A 35 2.81 8.91 -4.66
CA VAL A 35 3.98 8.06 -4.93
C VAL A 35 4.78 8.54 -6.15
N GLY A 36 4.15 9.28 -7.06
CA GLY A 36 4.78 9.72 -8.31
C GLY A 36 4.93 8.59 -9.33
N ILE A 37 3.85 7.85 -9.59
CA ILE A 37 3.83 6.83 -10.65
C ILE A 37 3.89 7.51 -12.03
N ALA A 38 4.84 7.09 -12.86
CA ALA A 38 5.05 7.59 -14.21
C ALA A 38 4.27 6.79 -15.27
N GLU A 39 4.13 5.49 -15.06
CA GLU A 39 3.55 4.59 -16.07
C GLU A 39 2.62 3.56 -15.42
N TYR A 40 1.54 3.23 -16.11
CA TYR A 40 0.63 2.17 -15.72
C TYR A 40 0.54 1.11 -16.82
N ARG A 41 0.44 -0.15 -16.40
CA ARG A 41 0.22 -1.28 -17.29
C ARG A 41 -0.77 -2.24 -16.65
N ALA A 42 -1.90 -2.47 -17.32
CA ALA A 42 -2.80 -3.56 -16.93
C ALA A 42 -2.18 -4.93 -17.24
N VAL A 43 -2.27 -5.84 -16.28
CA VAL A 43 -1.95 -7.26 -16.44
C VAL A 43 -3.23 -8.06 -16.27
N GLU A 44 -3.78 -8.48 -17.40
CA GLU A 44 -5.02 -9.26 -17.47
C GLU A 44 -4.70 -10.74 -17.24
N ARG A 45 -4.64 -11.17 -15.98
CA ARG A 45 -4.62 -12.60 -15.63
C ARG A 45 -6.05 -13.09 -15.34
N PRO A 46 -6.41 -14.33 -15.75
CA PRO A 46 -7.79 -14.84 -15.62
C PRO A 46 -8.34 -14.77 -14.19
N GLU A 47 -7.50 -15.08 -13.19
CA GLU A 47 -7.92 -15.21 -11.79
C GLU A 47 -7.63 -13.96 -10.95
N LYS A 48 -6.55 -13.26 -11.25
CA LYS A 48 -6.06 -12.13 -10.47
C LYS A 48 -5.49 -11.04 -11.39
N PRO A 49 -6.34 -10.27 -12.07
CA PRO A 49 -5.89 -9.12 -12.82
C PRO A 49 -5.36 -8.03 -11.87
N TYR A 50 -4.36 -7.28 -12.31
CA TYR A 50 -3.74 -6.21 -11.53
C TYR A 50 -3.12 -5.16 -12.44
N VAL A 51 -2.80 -3.99 -11.88
CA VAL A 51 -2.04 -2.95 -12.56
C VAL A 51 -0.63 -2.91 -12.00
N VAL A 52 0.36 -2.81 -12.89
CA VAL A 52 1.73 -2.46 -12.53
C VAL A 52 1.89 -0.95 -12.69
N GLY A 53 2.26 -0.27 -11.61
CA GLY A 53 2.57 1.15 -11.59
C GLY A 53 4.07 1.36 -11.41
N LYS A 54 4.74 1.85 -12.46
CA LYS A 54 6.17 2.17 -12.39
C LYS A 54 6.38 3.56 -11.82
N ARG A 55 7.21 3.65 -10.79
CA ARG A 55 7.56 4.92 -10.15
C ARG A 55 8.43 5.75 -11.09
N ARG A 56 8.30 7.08 -11.02
CA ARG A 56 9.22 8.01 -11.67
C ARG A 56 10.62 7.93 -11.04
N GLU A 57 10.65 7.86 -9.72
CA GLU A 57 11.88 7.75 -8.93
C GLU A 57 12.37 6.31 -8.81
N HIS A 58 13.62 6.14 -8.40
CA HIS A 58 14.19 4.82 -8.10
C HIS A 58 13.39 4.12 -7.00
N GLY A 59 12.75 3.00 -7.33
CA GLY A 59 12.02 2.18 -6.36
C GLY A 59 11.32 0.97 -6.96
N PRO A 60 10.85 0.05 -6.10
CA PRO A 60 10.09 -1.10 -6.55
C PRO A 60 8.79 -0.64 -7.22
N ASP A 61 8.41 -1.33 -8.29
CA ASP A 61 7.11 -1.13 -8.94
C ASP A 61 5.98 -1.39 -7.94
N LEU A 62 4.89 -0.62 -8.07
CA LEU A 62 3.67 -0.85 -7.32
C LEU A 62 2.78 -1.83 -8.07
N TYR A 63 2.12 -2.71 -7.31
CA TYR A 63 1.20 -3.71 -7.82
C TYR A 63 -0.17 -3.44 -7.24
N ILE A 64 -1.06 -2.89 -8.06
CA ILE A 64 -2.41 -2.48 -7.66
C ILE A 64 -3.36 -3.63 -7.99
N TYR A 65 -3.82 -4.32 -6.96
CA TYR A 65 -4.82 -5.37 -7.03
C TYR A 65 -6.22 -4.81 -6.74
N TYR A 66 -7.24 -5.66 -6.86
CA TYR A 66 -8.63 -5.29 -6.58
C TYR A 66 -8.80 -4.55 -5.22
N GLY A 67 -8.23 -5.14 -4.16
CA GLY A 67 -8.44 -4.69 -2.78
C GLY A 67 -7.19 -4.22 -2.03
N SER A 68 -6.02 -4.23 -2.67
CA SER A 68 -4.78 -3.74 -2.07
C SER A 68 -3.81 -3.25 -3.12
N THR A 69 -2.92 -2.35 -2.73
CA THR A 69 -1.72 -1.98 -3.49
C THR A 69 -0.50 -2.41 -2.71
N ASP A 70 0.36 -3.20 -3.35
CA ASP A 70 1.59 -3.73 -2.77
C ASP A 70 2.81 -3.06 -3.42
N GLY A 71 3.97 -3.14 -2.77
CA GLY A 71 5.25 -2.67 -3.34
C GLY A 71 5.81 -1.41 -2.66
N PHE A 72 5.31 -1.05 -1.49
CA PHE A 72 5.92 -0.01 -0.66
C PHE A 72 7.16 -0.55 0.06
N ARG A 73 8.20 0.27 0.27
CA ARG A 73 9.45 -0.16 0.92
C ARG A 73 9.32 -0.27 2.42
N SER A 74 8.55 0.64 3.03
CA SER A 74 8.39 0.70 4.49
C SER A 74 7.01 1.25 4.88
N GLU A 75 6.66 1.05 6.14
CA GLU A 75 5.50 1.71 6.75
C GLU A 75 5.64 3.23 6.73
N ASP A 76 6.83 3.75 7.05
CA ASP A 76 7.10 5.19 7.08
C ASP A 76 6.87 5.85 5.73
N GLU A 77 7.17 5.14 4.63
CA GLU A 77 6.86 5.62 3.28
C GLU A 77 5.34 5.81 3.12
N ILE A 78 4.55 4.83 3.54
CA ILE A 78 3.08 4.88 3.46
C ILE A 78 2.54 6.03 4.31
N VAL A 79 3.00 6.16 5.56
CA VAL A 79 2.53 7.21 6.47
C VAL A 79 2.89 8.60 5.96
N ARG A 80 4.09 8.79 5.38
CA ARG A 80 4.51 10.06 4.79
C ARG A 80 3.70 10.43 3.54
N LEU A 81 3.35 9.46 2.70
CA LEU A 81 2.67 9.71 1.43
C LEU A 81 1.15 9.76 1.54
N LEU A 82 0.56 8.94 2.42
CA LEU A 82 -0.89 8.70 2.50
C LEU A 82 -1.49 9.07 3.86
N GLY A 83 -0.64 9.37 4.86
CA GLY A 83 -1.05 9.61 6.23
C GLY A 83 -1.27 8.32 7.02
N ASP A 84 -1.57 8.48 8.32
CA ASP A 84 -1.73 7.36 9.24
C ASP A 84 -3.10 6.67 9.14
N SER A 85 -4.07 7.28 8.47
CA SER A 85 -5.46 6.80 8.41
C SER A 85 -5.70 5.64 7.45
N VAL A 86 -4.68 5.19 6.71
CA VAL A 86 -4.81 4.08 5.75
C VAL A 86 -4.49 2.74 6.39
N GLU A 87 -5.32 1.74 6.11
CA GLU A 87 -5.04 0.36 6.50
C GLU A 87 -3.85 -0.16 5.70
N ARG A 88 -2.82 -0.62 6.41
CA ARG A 88 -1.53 -1.03 5.85
C ARG A 88 -0.94 -2.18 6.65
N GLY A 89 -0.04 -2.94 6.04
CA GLY A 89 0.67 -4.00 6.74
C GLY A 89 1.87 -4.54 5.97
N PRO A 90 2.69 -5.38 6.63
CA PRO A 90 3.80 -6.04 5.97
C PRO A 90 3.29 -7.12 5.01
N SER A 91 3.83 -7.15 3.80
CA SER A 91 3.68 -8.27 2.86
C SER A 91 4.70 -9.35 3.20
N SER A 92 4.23 -10.45 3.79
CA SER A 92 5.07 -11.56 4.24
C SER A 92 5.86 -12.25 3.11
N ARG A 93 5.50 -12.03 1.84
CA ARG A 93 6.11 -12.75 0.69
C ARG A 93 7.28 -12.00 0.04
N THR A 94 7.37 -10.69 0.24
CA THR A 94 8.26 -9.82 -0.54
C THR A 94 9.09 -8.87 0.32
N GLY A 95 8.85 -8.81 1.64
CA GLY A 95 9.49 -7.83 2.51
C GLY A 95 9.06 -6.38 2.21
N THR A 96 8.03 -6.20 1.38
CA THR A 96 7.42 -4.91 1.06
C THR A 96 6.21 -4.67 1.94
N TRP A 97 5.65 -3.48 1.90
CA TRP A 97 4.40 -3.12 2.55
C TRP A 97 3.26 -3.04 1.54
N TYR A 98 2.05 -3.27 2.02
CA TYR A 98 0.81 -3.10 1.27
C TYR A 98 -0.11 -2.08 1.94
N VAL A 99 -0.98 -1.49 1.13
CA VAL A 99 -2.08 -0.61 1.55
C VAL A 99 -3.39 -1.22 1.08
N ALA A 100 -4.36 -1.36 1.96
CA ALA A 100 -5.69 -1.87 1.60
C ALA A 100 -6.52 -0.77 0.91
N HIS A 101 -7.32 -1.16 -0.08
CA HIS A 101 -8.27 -0.27 -0.74
C HIS A 101 -9.57 -0.16 0.07
N PRO A 102 -10.30 0.98 -0.02
CA PRO A 102 -11.56 1.18 0.69
C PRO A 102 -12.59 0.08 0.44
N LEU A 103 -12.70 -0.40 -0.80
CA LEU A 103 -13.52 -1.54 -1.17
C LEU A 103 -12.63 -2.76 -1.39
N ASN A 104 -12.65 -3.70 -0.44
CA ASN A 104 -11.92 -4.96 -0.54
C ASN A 104 -12.90 -6.15 -0.41
N LYS A 105 -12.83 -7.11 -1.34
CA LYS A 105 -13.66 -8.34 -1.32
C LYS A 105 -13.33 -9.28 -0.15
N ILE A 106 -12.31 -8.98 0.65
CA ILE A 106 -11.85 -9.81 1.76
C ILE A 106 -12.69 -9.66 3.05
N ARG A 107 -13.57 -8.66 3.21
CA ARG A 107 -14.51 -8.60 4.35
C ARG A 107 -15.62 -7.56 4.18
N ALA A 108 -16.80 -7.87 4.72
CA ALA A 108 -17.92 -6.95 4.95
C ALA A 108 -17.47 -5.67 5.70
N PRO A 109 -18.23 -4.55 5.60
CA PRO A 109 -17.88 -3.28 6.23
C PRO A 109 -18.04 -3.38 7.75
N SER A 110 -17.07 -3.97 8.42
CA SER A 110 -16.97 -3.93 9.87
C SER A 110 -15.61 -3.38 10.26
N GLN A 111 -15.65 -2.13 10.71
CA GLN A 111 -14.78 -1.53 11.72
C GLN A 111 -13.74 -2.50 12.30
N ARG A 112 -12.63 -2.74 11.60
CA ARG A 112 -11.40 -3.11 12.28
C ARG A 112 -10.69 -1.83 12.62
N ARG A 113 -11.12 -1.31 13.76
CA ARG A 113 -10.30 -0.68 14.79
C ARG A 113 -8.83 -0.90 14.45
N SER A 114 -8.16 0.19 14.09
CA SER A 114 -6.71 0.37 14.14
C SER A 114 -6.08 -0.62 15.11
N ASP A 115 -5.55 -1.72 14.58
CA ASP A 115 -4.62 -2.55 15.33
C ASP A 115 -3.35 -1.71 15.38
N LYS A 116 -3.25 -0.93 16.45
CA LYS A 116 -2.08 -0.14 16.78
C LYS A 116 -0.92 -1.13 16.81
N THR A 117 -0.10 -1.16 15.76
CA THR A 117 1.29 -1.60 15.89
C THR A 117 1.80 -0.87 17.12
N ARG A 118 2.08 -1.63 18.19
CA ARG A 118 2.57 -1.10 19.45
C ARG A 118 3.88 -0.37 19.14
N THR A 119 3.82 0.95 19.00
CA THR A 119 4.98 1.81 19.20
C THR A 119 5.44 1.48 20.60
N ALA A 120 6.63 0.89 20.72
CA ALA A 120 7.20 0.64 22.02
C ALA A 120 7.27 1.99 22.74
N THR A 121 6.55 2.12 23.86
CA THR A 121 6.55 3.35 24.63
C THR A 121 7.96 3.51 25.16
N PHE A 122 8.66 4.58 24.81
CA PHE A 122 9.96 4.89 25.42
C PHE A 122 9.72 5.61 26.75
N CYS A 123 10.48 5.24 27.77
CA CYS A 123 10.51 5.98 29.03
C CYS A 123 11.16 7.36 28.79
N GLY A 124 10.89 8.35 29.65
CA GLY A 124 11.52 9.68 29.58
C GLY A 124 13.07 9.65 29.67
N CYS A 125 13.66 8.54 30.09
CA CYS A 125 15.11 8.29 30.08
C CYS A 125 15.66 7.74 28.75
N GLY A 126 14.82 7.52 27.73
CA GLY A 126 15.23 7.06 26.40
C GLY A 126 15.29 5.54 26.20
N MET A 127 14.86 4.73 27.18
CA MET A 127 14.83 3.26 27.06
C MET A 127 13.43 2.71 26.73
N GLU A 128 13.39 1.61 25.97
CA GLU A 128 12.17 0.92 25.57
C GLU A 128 11.45 0.32 26.80
N LEU A 129 10.18 0.65 27.01
CA LEU A 129 9.40 0.14 28.14
C LEU A 129 9.04 -1.33 27.91
N SER A 130 9.34 -2.16 28.90
CA SER A 130 8.80 -3.51 29.00
C SER A 130 7.27 -3.48 29.00
N LEU A 131 6.65 -4.57 28.57
CA LEU A 131 5.19 -4.75 28.47
C LEU A 131 4.41 -4.53 29.79
N THR A 132 5.13 -4.39 30.91
CA THR A 132 4.61 -4.10 32.25
C THR A 132 4.53 -2.60 32.58
N GLY A 133 5.05 -1.71 31.73
CA GLY A 133 4.98 -0.25 31.90
C GLY A 133 5.98 0.35 32.89
N PHE A 134 6.92 -0.44 33.41
CA PHE A 134 7.99 0.02 34.30
C PHE A 134 9.35 -0.02 33.61
N CYS A 135 10.16 1.04 33.79
CA CYS A 135 11.55 1.08 33.34
C CYS A 135 12.46 0.62 34.47
N ALA A 136 13.24 -0.44 34.27
CA ALA A 136 14.13 -1.02 35.28
C ALA A 136 15.29 -0.09 35.72
N SER A 137 15.46 1.06 35.07
CA SER A 137 16.54 2.02 35.36
C SER A 137 16.06 3.33 35.97
N CYS A 138 14.75 3.51 36.14
CA CYS A 138 14.17 4.67 36.82
C CYS A 138 13.42 4.28 38.10
N ASP A 139 13.76 3.13 38.68
CA ASP A 139 13.33 2.73 40.03
C ASP A 139 14.06 3.57 41.10
#